data_AF-A0A8X6YRM0-F1
#
_entry.id   AF-A0A8X6YRM0-F1
#
_cell.length_a   1.000
_cell.length_b   1.000
_cell.length_c   1.000
_cell.angle_alpha   90.00
_cell.angle_beta   90.00
_cell.angle_gamma   90.00
#
_symmetry.space_group_name_H-M   'P 1'
#
loop_
_entity.id
_entity.type
_entity.pdbx_description
1 polymer ?
#
loop_
_entity_poly.entity_id
_entity_poly.type
_entity_poly.pdbx_seq_one_letter_code
_entity_poly.pdbx_strand_id
1 'polypeptide(L)'
;MYLFGIGTDKDLQLAYHHLTSAAAKGNTFAKGYLAAYYYKRQMYGRTISLGRELLTMEDFKSSAKTQGCPVDHVMRGVSIGCYYYALCCQYGYGTLKDCEFAKDLIKKVSSIKHTEEKNIKFIDTANSLQNYYGA
;
A
#
# COMPACT_ATOMS: atom_id res chain seq x y z
N MET A 1 9.97 -8.34 -8.60
CA MET A 1 11.30 -8.96 -8.70
C MET A 1 12.35 -8.00 -8.15
N TYR A 2 12.69 -6.91 -8.84
CA TYR A 2 13.73 -5.95 -8.41
C TYR A 2 13.58 -5.34 -7.01
N LEU A 3 12.35 -5.06 -6.54
CA LEU A 3 12.13 -4.49 -5.20
C LEU A 3 12.59 -5.44 -4.08
N PHE A 4 12.44 -6.74 -4.29
CA PHE A 4 12.69 -7.80 -3.32
C PHE A 4 13.91 -8.66 -3.65
N GLY A 5 14.51 -8.50 -4.83
CA GLY A 5 15.59 -9.37 -5.31
C GLY A 5 15.13 -10.81 -5.59
N ILE A 6 13.87 -11.01 -5.98
CA ILE A 6 13.37 -12.35 -6.28
C ILE A 6 13.81 -12.74 -7.68
N GLY A 7 14.76 -13.68 -7.79
CA GLY A 7 15.28 -14.19 -9.05
C GLY A 7 16.17 -13.22 -9.83
N THR A 8 16.48 -12.06 -9.25
CA THR A 8 17.38 -11.02 -9.81
C THR A 8 18.07 -10.30 -8.67
N ASP A 9 19.15 -9.56 -8.96
CA ASP A 9 19.68 -8.60 -8.00
C ASP A 9 18.63 -7.56 -7.62
N LYS A 10 18.72 -7.10 -6.36
CA LYS A 10 17.84 -6.06 -5.84
C LYS A 10 18.26 -4.71 -6.40
N ASP A 11 17.42 -4.16 -7.28
CA ASP A 11 17.61 -2.83 -7.84
C ASP A 11 16.42 -1.92 -7.52
N LEU A 12 16.65 -0.96 -6.62
CA LEU A 12 15.63 0.01 -6.20
C LEU A 12 15.35 1.09 -7.23
N GLN A 13 16.31 1.42 -8.10
CA GLN A 13 16.12 2.42 -9.15
C GLN A 13 15.29 1.84 -10.28
N LEU A 14 15.63 0.63 -10.73
CA LEU A 14 14.87 -0.07 -11.76
C LEU A 14 13.45 -0.40 -11.27
N ALA A 15 13.32 -0.86 -10.02
CA ALA A 15 12.01 -1.06 -9.39
C ALA A 15 11.18 0.22 -9.40
N TYR A 16 11.77 1.36 -9.02
CA TYR A 16 11.08 2.65 -9.02
C TYR A 16 10.65 3.07 -10.43
N HIS A 17 11.51 2.92 -11.43
CA HIS A 17 11.21 3.27 -12.81
C HIS A 17 10.00 2.49 -13.35
N HIS A 18 9.99 1.17 -13.14
CA HIS A 18 8.86 0.33 -13.56
C HIS A 18 7.58 0.60 -12.77
N LEU A 19 7.68 0.78 -11.44
CA LEU A 19 6.52 1.09 -10.60
C LEU A 19 5.89 2.43 -11.02
N THR A 20 6.70 3.45 -11.27
CA THR A 20 6.22 4.76 -11.69
C THR A 20 5.55 4.69 -13.07
N SER A 21 6.17 3.99 -14.02
CA SER A 21 5.60 3.80 -15.36
C SER A 21 4.27 3.03 -15.33
N ALA A 22 4.16 2.00 -14.48
CA ALA A 22 2.92 1.24 -14.32
C ALA A 22 1.85 2.05 -13.57
N ALA A 23 2.23 2.81 -12.54
CA ALA A 23 1.32 3.68 -11.81
C ALA A 23 0.76 4.80 -12.72
N ALA A 24 1.57 5.35 -13.62
CA ALA A 24 1.16 6.33 -14.62
C ALA A 24 0.11 5.77 -15.61
N LYS A 25 0.19 4.47 -15.92
CA LYS A 25 -0.82 3.74 -16.71
C LYS A 25 -2.08 3.39 -15.90
N GLY A 26 -2.16 3.83 -14.64
CA GLY A 26 -3.30 3.60 -13.76
C GLY A 26 -3.24 2.30 -12.97
N ASN A 27 -2.16 1.53 -12.99
CA ASN A 27 -2.07 0.26 -12.28
C ASN A 27 -2.12 0.46 -10.74
N THR A 28 -3.18 -0.05 -10.11
CA THR A 28 -3.45 0.11 -8.67
C THR A 28 -2.40 -0.59 -7.81
N PHE A 29 -1.95 -1.77 -8.25
CA PHE A 29 -0.94 -2.55 -7.54
C PHE A 29 0.39 -1.79 -7.50
N ALA A 30 0.80 -1.19 -8.61
CA ALA A 30 1.99 -0.37 -8.68
C ALA A 30 1.88 0.88 -7.79
N LYS A 31 0.73 1.57 -7.79
CA LYS A 31 0.47 2.74 -6.93
C LYS A 31 0.62 2.41 -5.44
N GLY A 32 0.10 1.27 -4.98
CA GLY A 32 0.26 0.81 -3.59
C GLY A 32 1.72 0.64 -3.20
N TYR A 33 2.50 -0.07 -4.02
CA TYR A 33 3.94 -0.23 -3.78
C TYR A 33 4.75 1.07 -3.89
N LEU A 34 4.31 1.99 -4.74
CA LEU A 34 4.91 3.30 -4.86
C LEU A 34 4.66 4.15 -3.60
N ALA A 35 3.48 4.05 -2.98
CA ALA A 35 3.20 4.67 -1.69
C ALA A 35 4.12 4.12 -0.57
N ALA A 36 4.33 2.80 -0.54
CA ALA A 36 5.28 2.17 0.37
C ALA A 36 6.72 2.67 0.15
N TYR A 37 7.12 2.83 -1.11
CA TYR A 37 8.43 3.36 -1.49
C TYR A 37 8.61 4.81 -1.02
N TYR A 38 7.62 5.67 -1.23
CA TYR A 38 7.65 7.06 -0.77
C TYR A 38 7.69 7.18 0.75
N TYR A 39 6.94 6.34 1.47
CA TYR A 39 6.99 6.31 2.93
C TYR A 39 8.40 5.99 3.44
N LYS A 40 9.06 4.98 2.86
CA LYS A 40 10.44 4.61 3.22
C LYS A 40 11.47 5.72 2.95
N ARG A 41 11.23 6.57 1.96
CA ARG A 41 12.06 7.75 1.64
C ARG A 41 11.61 9.03 2.34
N GLN A 42 10.70 8.94 3.32
CA GLN A 42 10.17 10.09 4.07
C GLN A 42 9.43 11.12 3.19
N MET A 43 8.95 10.71 2.01
CA MET A 43 8.16 11.54 1.10
C MET A 43 6.67 11.46 1.43
N TYR A 44 6.31 11.83 2.66
CA TYR A 44 4.98 11.57 3.23
C TYR A 44 3.83 12.21 2.45
N GLY A 45 4.02 13.43 1.92
CA GLY A 45 2.99 14.10 1.12
C GLY A 45 2.56 13.29 -0.10
N ARG A 46 3.52 12.63 -0.78
CA ARG A 46 3.23 11.76 -1.94
C ARG A 46 2.59 10.44 -1.52
N THR A 47 2.95 9.91 -0.37
CA THR A 47 2.30 8.73 0.21
C THR A 47 0.83 9.01 0.50
N ILE A 48 0.53 10.15 1.12
CA ILE A 48 -0.83 10.57 1.46
C ILE A 48 -1.68 10.79 0.21
N SER A 49 -1.15 11.48 -0.80
CA SER A 49 -1.88 11.73 -2.04
C SER A 49 -2.28 10.43 -2.74
N LEU A 50 -1.35 9.48 -2.85
CA LEU A 50 -1.62 8.15 -3.42
C LEU A 50 -2.59 7.34 -2.54
N GLY A 51 -2.41 7.36 -1.23
CA GLY A 51 -3.28 6.62 -0.31
C GLY A 51 -4.73 7.12 -0.33
N ARG A 52 -4.93 8.44 -0.40
CA ARG A 52 -6.26 9.04 -0.57
C ARG A 52 -6.90 8.65 -1.90
N GLU A 53 -6.13 8.71 -2.99
CA GLU A 53 -6.61 8.27 -4.30
C GLU A 53 -7.09 6.81 -4.25
N LEU A 54 -6.29 5.93 -3.66
CA LEU A 54 -6.61 4.51 -3.51
C LEU A 54 -7.83 4.27 -2.59
N LEU A 55 -8.03 5.11 -1.56
CA LEU A 55 -9.15 5.00 -0.64
C LEU A 55 -10.51 5.24 -1.30
N THR A 56 -10.54 6.09 -2.34
CA THR A 56 -11.77 6.38 -3.12
C THR A 56 -12.18 5.24 -4.06
N MET A 57 -11.33 4.23 -4.23
CA MET A 57 -11.62 3.10 -5.11
C MET A 57 -12.42 2.02 -4.39
N GLU A 58 -13.69 1.87 -4.77
CA GLU A 58 -14.61 0.86 -4.21
C GLU A 58 -14.83 -0.32 -5.18
N ASP A 59 -14.79 -0.07 -6.49
CA ASP A 59 -15.07 -1.06 -7.54
C ASP A 59 -13.83 -1.85 -8.01
N PHE A 60 -13.31 -2.74 -7.16
CA PHE A 60 -12.10 -3.52 -7.48
C PHE A 60 -12.25 -4.35 -8.76
N LYS A 61 -13.44 -4.93 -9.02
CA LYS A 61 -13.69 -5.79 -10.19
C LYS A 61 -13.62 -5.02 -11.51
N SER A 62 -14.18 -3.81 -11.54
CA SER A 62 -14.18 -2.95 -12.73
C SER A 62 -12.77 -2.46 -13.02
N SER A 63 -12.06 -1.96 -12.00
CA SER A 63 -10.66 -1.51 -12.13
C SER A 63 -9.74 -2.65 -12.60
N ALA A 64 -9.93 -3.86 -12.06
CA ALA A 64 -9.17 -5.04 -12.47
C ALA A 64 -9.34 -5.37 -13.96
N LYS A 65 -10.58 -5.34 -14.47
CA LYS A 65 -10.88 -5.57 -15.89
C LYS A 65 -10.23 -4.53 -16.79
N THR A 66 -10.34 -3.24 -16.44
CA THR A 66 -9.73 -2.15 -17.22
C THR A 66 -8.21 -2.27 -17.28
N GLN A 67 -7.59 -2.72 -16.19
CA GLN A 67 -6.13 -2.87 -16.09
C GLN A 67 -5.61 -4.21 -16.63
N GLY A 68 -6.50 -5.15 -16.99
CA GLY A 68 -6.11 -6.52 -17.33
C GLY A 68 -5.40 -7.26 -16.20
N CYS A 69 -5.68 -6.90 -14.94
CA CYS A 69 -5.03 -7.47 -13.76
C CYS A 69 -6.02 -8.30 -12.93
N PRO A 70 -5.57 -9.33 -12.18
CA PRO A 70 -6.44 -10.04 -11.24
C PRO A 70 -6.94 -9.11 -10.13
N VAL A 71 -8.18 -9.33 -9.67
CA VAL A 71 -8.82 -8.51 -8.62
C VAL A 71 -8.00 -8.50 -7.33
N ASP A 72 -7.37 -9.63 -6.97
CA ASP A 72 -6.50 -9.73 -5.79
C ASP A 72 -5.32 -8.74 -5.83
N HIS A 73 -4.77 -8.44 -7.01
CA HIS A 73 -3.67 -7.48 -7.15
C HIS A 73 -4.16 -6.04 -6.94
N VAL A 74 -5.35 -5.73 -7.42
CA VAL A 74 -5.98 -4.42 -7.19
C VAL A 74 -6.26 -4.24 -5.69
N MET A 75 -6.90 -5.22 -5.07
CA MET A 75 -7.19 -5.21 -3.62
C MET A 75 -5.90 -5.06 -2.80
N ARG A 76 -4.85 -5.82 -3.13
CA ARG A 76 -3.54 -5.72 -2.45
C ARG A 76 -2.90 -4.34 -2.62
N GLY A 77 -2.98 -3.74 -3.80
CA GLY A 77 -2.50 -2.38 -4.04
C GLY A 77 -3.19 -1.34 -3.17
N VAL A 78 -4.52 -1.41 -3.10
CA VAL A 78 -5.34 -0.54 -2.24
C VAL A 78 -5.00 -0.75 -0.77
N SER A 79 -4.94 -1.99 -0.29
CA SER A 79 -4.58 -2.32 1.09
C SER A 79 -3.24 -1.71 1.50
N ILE A 80 -2.19 -1.88 0.66
CA ILE A 80 -0.85 -1.34 0.95
C ILE A 80 -0.89 0.20 1.02
N GLY A 81 -1.49 0.86 0.02
CA GLY A 81 -1.54 2.32 -0.01
C GLY A 81 -2.32 2.92 1.15
N CYS A 82 -3.49 2.35 1.46
CA CYS A 82 -4.32 2.77 2.59
C CYS A 82 -3.62 2.53 3.94
N TYR A 83 -2.88 1.43 4.09
CA TYR A 83 -2.11 1.15 5.29
C TYR A 83 -1.02 2.21 5.53
N TYR A 84 -0.20 2.52 4.53
CA TYR A 84 0.83 3.56 4.67
C TYR A 84 0.24 4.95 4.87
N TYR A 85 -0.94 5.22 4.32
CA TYR A 85 -1.68 6.44 4.62
C TYR A 85 -2.15 6.49 6.08
N ALA A 86 -2.71 5.39 6.60
CA ALA A 86 -3.10 5.28 8.00
C ALA A 86 -1.90 5.50 8.94
N LEU A 87 -0.72 4.97 8.61
CA LEU A 87 0.51 5.23 9.37
C LEU A 87 0.90 6.72 9.37
N CYS A 88 0.83 7.38 8.21
CA CYS A 88 1.08 8.83 8.14
C CYS A 88 0.10 9.61 9.05
N CYS A 89 -1.19 9.24 9.07
CA CYS A 89 -2.19 9.85 9.96
C CYS A 89 -1.92 9.55 11.44
N GLN A 90 -1.54 8.31 11.77
CA GLN A 90 -1.27 7.89 13.15
C GLN A 90 -0.07 8.62 13.77
N TYR A 91 0.99 8.85 12.99
CA TYR A 91 2.19 9.54 13.46
C TYR A 91 2.18 11.06 13.21
N GLY A 92 1.26 11.56 12.37
CA GLY A 92 1.23 12.96 11.97
C GLY A 92 2.32 13.34 10.96
N TYR A 93 2.72 12.43 10.09
CA TYR A 93 3.75 12.70 9.08
C TYR A 93 3.16 13.39 7.86
N GLY A 94 3.44 14.68 7.70
CA GLY A 94 2.94 15.47 6.56
C GLY A 94 1.43 15.78 6.61
N THR A 95 0.77 15.47 7.73
CA THR A 95 -0.66 15.68 8.00
C THR A 95 -0.84 15.88 9.51
N LEU A 96 -1.99 16.42 9.93
CA LEU A 96 -2.38 16.39 11.34
C LEU A 96 -2.50 14.94 11.82
N LYS A 97 -2.11 14.72 13.07
CA LYS A 97 -2.20 13.42 13.72
C LYS A 97 -3.67 13.08 13.99
N ASP A 98 -4.12 11.97 13.45
CA ASP A 98 -5.47 11.45 13.62
C ASP A 98 -5.42 9.92 13.80
N CYS A 99 -5.50 9.50 15.06
CA CYS A 99 -5.44 8.10 15.44
C CYS A 99 -6.77 7.36 15.23
N GLU A 100 -7.90 8.07 15.25
CA GLU A 100 -9.22 7.44 15.08
C GLU A 100 -9.44 7.10 13.61
N PHE A 101 -9.18 8.06 12.73
CA PHE A 101 -9.23 7.86 11.29
C PHE A 101 -8.25 6.77 10.82
N ALA A 102 -7.04 6.75 11.37
CA ALA A 102 -6.06 5.69 11.07
C ALA A 102 -6.58 4.29 11.45
N LYS A 103 -7.23 4.16 12.62
CA LYS A 103 -7.83 2.87 13.06
C LYS A 103 -8.95 2.43 12.13
N ASP A 104 -9.82 3.35 11.71
CA ASP A 104 -10.93 3.01 10.82
C ASP A 104 -10.45 2.62 9.42
N LEU A 105 -9.40 3.27 8.91
CA LEU A 105 -8.71 2.84 7.69
C LEU A 105 -8.14 1.43 7.82
N ILE A 106 -7.46 1.13 8.93
CA ILE A 106 -6.91 -0.21 9.17
C ILE A 106 -8.02 -1.24 9.24
N LYS A 107 -9.14 -0.96 9.92
CA LYS A 107 -10.32 -1.85 9.94
C LYS A 107 -10.87 -2.08 8.53
N LYS A 108 -10.99 -1.02 7.72
CA LYS A 108 -11.43 -1.11 6.32
C LYS A 108 -10.48 -1.96 5.49
N VAL A 109 -9.16 -1.86 5.71
CA VAL A 109 -8.17 -2.68 5.01
C VAL A 109 -8.24 -4.14 5.46
N SER A 110 -8.42 -4.40 6.76
CA SER A 110 -8.54 -5.77 7.29
C SER A 110 -9.79 -6.49 6.82
N SER A 111 -10.86 -5.78 6.46
CA SER A 111 -12.08 -6.40 5.91
C SER A 111 -11.94 -6.78 4.42
N ILE A 112 -10.93 -6.26 3.72
CA ILE A 112 -10.56 -6.65 2.36
C ILE A 112 -9.94 -8.06 2.44
N LYS A 113 -10.77 -9.11 2.29
CA LYS A 113 -10.32 -10.50 2.31
C LYS A 113 -9.32 -10.76 1.19
N HIS A 114 -8.08 -11.07 1.53
CA HIS A 114 -7.07 -11.55 0.58
C HIS A 114 -7.19 -13.07 0.43
N THR A 115 -7.28 -13.59 -0.81
CA THR A 115 -7.51 -15.01 -1.08
C THR A 115 -6.29 -15.92 -0.80
N GLU A 116 -5.13 -15.38 -0.41
CA GLU A 116 -3.95 -16.21 -0.13
C GLU A 116 -3.24 -15.85 1.18
N GLU A 117 -3.44 -16.69 2.19
CA GLU A 117 -2.84 -16.67 3.53
C GLU A 117 -1.32 -16.97 3.57
N LYS A 118 -0.59 -17.02 2.45
CA LYS A 118 0.80 -17.53 2.45
C LYS A 118 1.94 -16.55 2.17
N ASN A 119 1.68 -15.24 2.10
CA ASN A 119 2.76 -14.24 2.02
C ASN A 119 2.49 -12.97 2.83
N ILE A 120 1.83 -13.13 3.97
CA ILE A 120 1.46 -12.07 4.91
C ILE A 120 2.64 -11.68 5.83
N LYS A 121 3.87 -11.66 5.33
CA LYS A 121 4.96 -10.96 6.07
C LYS A 121 4.72 -9.44 6.17
N PHE A 122 3.76 -8.88 5.42
CA PHE A 122 3.34 -7.47 5.48
C PHE A 122 2.26 -7.17 6.53
N ILE A 123 1.33 -8.10 6.79
CA ILE A 123 0.31 -7.93 7.84
C ILE A 123 0.85 -8.48 9.17
N ASP A 124 1.76 -9.45 9.16
CA ASP A 124 2.56 -9.78 10.34
C ASP A 124 3.50 -8.66 10.76
N THR A 125 3.96 -7.78 9.85
CA THR A 125 4.63 -6.54 10.27
C THR A 125 3.67 -5.53 10.88
N ALA A 126 2.41 -5.46 10.43
CA ALA A 126 1.38 -4.64 11.07
C ALA A 126 0.95 -5.20 12.45
N ASN A 127 0.84 -6.53 12.59
CA ASN A 127 0.51 -7.22 13.85
C ASN A 127 1.72 -7.27 14.81
N SER A 128 2.96 -7.39 14.32
CA SER A 128 4.15 -7.25 15.16
C SER A 128 4.39 -5.80 15.59
N LEU A 129 3.96 -4.80 14.79
CA LEU A 129 3.88 -3.41 15.25
C LEU A 129 2.77 -3.24 16.29
N GLN A 130 1.62 -3.93 16.17
CA GLN A 130 0.58 -3.92 17.20
C GLN A 130 1.07 -4.51 18.54
N ASN A 131 1.95 -5.53 18.49
CA ASN A 131 2.64 -6.09 19.67
C ASN A 131 3.83 -5.23 20.17
N TYR A 132 4.35 -4.30 19.37
CA TYR A 132 5.37 -3.33 19.79
C TYR A 132 4.78 -2.07 20.46
N TYR A 133 3.48 -1.82 20.32
CA TYR A 133 2.76 -0.69 20.92
C TYR A 133 1.76 -1.12 22.03
N GLY A 134 1.92 -2.34 22.54
CA GLY A 134 1.22 -2.89 23.70
C GLY A 134 2.19 -3.22 24.84
N ALA A 135 2.92 -2.20 25.34
CA ALA A 135 3.60 -2.19 26.64
C ALA A 135 3.78 -0.73 27.08
#